data_AF-H2JGF2-F1
#
_entry.id   AF-H2JGF2-F1
#
_cell.length_a   1.000
_cell.length_b   1.000
_cell.length_c   1.000
_cell.angle_alpha   90.00
_cell.angle_beta   90.00
_cell.angle_gamma   90.00
#
_symmetry.space_group_name_H-M   'P 1'
#
loop_
_entity.id
_entity.type
_entity.pdbx_description
1 polymer ?
#
loop_
_entity_poly.entity_id
_entity_poly.type
_entity_poly.pdbx_seq_one_letter_code
_entity_poly.pdbx_strand_id
1 'polypeptide(L)'
;MSKIDRILLIVLTLLISFLVFFFIVFIYYILRYRNTNLFTDRGQKNIYEISDEEILHQLNKFTLKIIDFPQILSSFMNQCKEEYKVIFHANLIKLYIDNDSISDYFKENTKENIELTIEVLKTIKQIDLSDLVNRTWELYEQNYHEIDFMNNDFMWYKFPLKNALLLYIRENVEKFN
;
A
#
# COMPACT_ATOMS: atom_id res chain seq x y z
N MET A 1 52.01 -18.70 0.84
CA MET A 1 50.89 -17.74 0.80
C MET A 1 51.19 -16.57 1.73
N SER A 2 51.32 -15.37 1.16
CA SER A 2 51.70 -14.14 1.86
C SER A 2 50.63 -13.73 2.87
N LYS A 3 50.95 -12.81 3.80
CA LYS A 3 49.96 -12.22 4.70
C LYS A 3 48.89 -11.44 3.91
N ILE A 4 49.28 -10.83 2.80
CA ILE A 4 48.39 -10.07 1.91
C ILE A 4 47.39 -11.03 1.23
N ASP A 5 47.85 -12.18 0.75
CA ASP A 5 46.99 -13.18 0.10
C ASP A 5 45.90 -13.69 1.07
N ARG A 6 46.24 -13.82 2.37
CA ARG A 6 45.29 -14.24 3.41
C ARG A 6 44.25 -13.16 3.71
N ILE A 7 44.65 -11.89 3.76
CA ILE A 7 43.73 -10.76 3.95
C ILE A 7 42.80 -10.64 2.73
N LEU A 8 43.35 -10.77 1.52
CA LEU A 8 42.58 -10.74 0.27
C LEU A 8 41.53 -11.86 0.25
N LEU A 9 41.90 -13.07 0.67
CA LEU A 9 40.99 -14.21 0.78
C LEU A 9 39.84 -13.93 1.76
N ILE A 10 40.13 -13.35 2.93
CA ILE A 10 39.11 -13.03 3.94
C ILE A 10 38.13 -11.99 3.41
N VAL A 11 38.63 -10.91 2.79
CA VAL A 11 37.78 -9.86 2.22
C VAL A 11 36.90 -10.41 1.11
N LEU A 12 37.45 -11.22 0.20
CA LEU A 12 36.70 -11.85 -0.87
C LEU A 12 35.60 -12.79 -0.31
N THR A 13 35.91 -13.55 0.72
CA THR A 13 34.97 -14.46 1.37
C THR A 13 33.82 -13.71 2.04
N LEU A 14 34.10 -12.56 2.68
CA LEU A 14 33.07 -11.70 3.27
C LEU A 14 32.17 -11.08 2.19
N LEU A 15 32.76 -10.61 1.08
CA LEU A 15 32.03 -10.05 -0.06
C LEU A 15 31.08 -11.08 -0.69
N ILE A 16 31.57 -12.29 -0.93
CA ILE A 16 30.75 -13.38 -1.48
C ILE A 16 29.65 -13.76 -0.49
N SER A 17 29.96 -13.88 0.80
CA SER A 17 28.95 -14.16 1.84
C SER A 17 27.85 -13.11 1.89
N PHE A 18 28.21 -11.82 1.77
CA PHE A 18 27.25 -10.72 1.75
C PHE A 18 26.36 -10.75 0.49
N LEU A 19 26.94 -11.01 -0.68
CA LEU A 19 26.19 -11.17 -1.94
C LEU A 19 25.20 -12.34 -1.87
N VAL A 20 25.63 -13.48 -1.33
CA VAL A 20 24.75 -14.65 -1.13
C VAL A 20 23.62 -14.33 -0.16
N PHE A 21 23.92 -13.65 0.96
CA PHE A 21 22.90 -13.21 1.90
C PHE A 21 21.86 -12.29 1.24
N PHE A 22 22.32 -11.30 0.46
CA PHE A 22 21.42 -10.39 -0.27
C PHE A 22 20.53 -11.14 -1.26
N PHE A 23 21.10 -12.13 -1.96
CA PHE A 23 20.35 -12.96 -2.91
C PHE A 23 19.28 -13.83 -2.22
N ILE A 24 19.58 -14.39 -1.05
CA ILE A 24 18.62 -15.14 -0.24
C ILE A 24 17.47 -14.25 0.23
N VAL A 25 17.78 -13.05 0.75
CA VAL A 25 16.76 -12.06 1.15
C VAL A 25 15.90 -11.65 -0.03
N PHE A 26 16.51 -11.43 -1.20
CA PHE A 26 15.81 -11.08 -2.44
C PHE A 26 14.87 -12.21 -2.92
N ILE A 27 15.32 -13.47 -2.91
CA ILE A 27 14.47 -14.63 -3.23
C ILE A 27 13.34 -14.77 -2.22
N TYR A 28 13.62 -14.64 -0.93
CA TYR A 28 12.60 -14.68 0.11
C TYR A 28 11.55 -13.59 -0.08
N TYR A 29 11.99 -12.37 -0.44
CA TYR A 29 11.12 -11.28 -0.80
C TYR A 29 10.24 -11.65 -2.00
N ILE A 30 10.83 -12.08 -3.13
CA ILE A 30 10.07 -12.50 -4.32
C ILE A 30 9.08 -13.63 -4.00
N LEU A 31 9.46 -14.62 -3.19
CA LEU A 31 8.59 -15.75 -2.83
C LEU A 31 7.44 -15.32 -1.92
N ARG A 32 7.72 -14.46 -0.92
CA ARG A 32 6.69 -13.90 -0.04
C ARG A 32 5.71 -13.02 -0.80
N TYR A 33 6.21 -12.25 -1.76
CA TYR A 33 5.46 -11.34 -2.61
C TYR A 33 5.12 -11.96 -3.98
N ARG A 34 5.18 -13.30 -4.11
CA ARG A 34 4.91 -13.99 -5.39
C ARG A 34 3.44 -13.88 -5.82
N ASN A 35 2.55 -13.66 -4.86
CA ASN A 35 1.13 -13.43 -5.11
C ASN A 35 0.78 -11.95 -5.30
N THR A 36 1.74 -11.05 -5.09
CA THR A 36 1.66 -9.67 -5.62
C THR A 36 2.33 -9.69 -6.97
N ASN A 37 1.54 -9.81 -8.04
CA ASN A 37 2.01 -9.81 -9.42
C ASN A 37 2.77 -8.51 -9.76
N LEU A 38 4.06 -8.44 -9.42
CA LEU A 38 4.97 -7.35 -9.80
C LEU A 38 5.35 -7.42 -11.29
N PHE A 39 5.11 -8.57 -11.93
CA PHE A 39 5.25 -8.75 -13.37
C PHE A 39 3.97 -9.39 -13.90
N THR A 40 3.01 -8.55 -14.32
CA THR A 40 1.89 -9.02 -15.11
C THR A 40 2.32 -9.14 -16.56
N ASP A 41 2.11 -10.34 -17.09
CA ASP A 41 2.44 -10.83 -18.42
C ASP A 41 1.50 -10.22 -19.51
N ARG A 42 1.45 -8.88 -19.63
CA ARG A 42 0.50 -8.19 -20.53
C ARG A 42 1.18 -7.35 -21.60
N GLY A 43 2.05 -7.99 -22.37
CA GLY A 43 2.15 -7.69 -23.80
C GLY A 43 0.98 -8.35 -24.54
N GLN A 44 -0.27 -7.92 -24.34
CA GLN A 44 -1.38 -8.30 -25.23
C GLN A 44 -2.63 -7.39 -25.07
N LYS A 45 -2.74 -6.46 -26.02
CA LYS A 45 -3.95 -5.92 -26.68
C LYS A 45 -4.87 -4.91 -25.95
N ASN A 46 -4.53 -3.63 -26.13
CA ASN A 46 -5.35 -2.59 -26.81
C ASN A 46 -6.75 -2.15 -26.30
N ILE A 47 -6.98 -1.83 -25.02
CA ILE A 47 -8.15 -0.95 -24.68
C ILE A 47 -7.87 0.19 -23.67
N TYR A 48 -6.83 0.18 -22.82
CA TYR A 48 -6.55 1.34 -21.94
C TYR A 48 -5.05 1.60 -21.76
N GLU A 49 -4.49 2.45 -22.61
CA GLU A 49 -3.08 2.87 -22.58
C GLU A 49 -2.83 4.04 -21.60
N ILE A 50 -3.55 4.04 -20.47
CA ILE A 50 -3.28 4.99 -19.38
C ILE A 50 -2.15 4.40 -18.52
N SER A 51 -1.07 5.17 -18.35
CA SER A 51 0.05 4.76 -17.49
C SER A 51 -0.38 4.67 -16.03
N ASP A 52 0.30 3.84 -15.25
CA ASP A 52 0.03 3.72 -13.80
C ASP A 52 0.22 5.06 -13.09
N GLU A 53 1.18 5.87 -13.53
CA GLU A 53 1.42 7.22 -13.01
C GLU A 53 0.24 8.14 -13.27
N GLU A 54 -0.35 8.10 -14.47
CA GLU A 54 -1.49 8.95 -14.82
C GLU A 54 -2.75 8.52 -14.04
N ILE A 55 -2.99 7.21 -13.90
CA ILE A 55 -4.07 6.69 -13.05
C ILE A 55 -3.92 7.24 -11.62
N LEU A 56 -2.74 7.08 -11.02
CA LEU A 56 -2.48 7.55 -9.67
C LEU A 56 -2.58 9.08 -9.54
N HIS A 57 -2.13 9.82 -10.54
CA HIS A 57 -2.25 11.27 -10.56
C HIS A 57 -3.73 11.70 -10.50
N GLN A 58 -4.57 11.12 -11.34
CA GLN A 58 -6.01 11.43 -11.35
C GLN A 58 -6.70 11.01 -10.05
N LEU A 59 -6.38 9.84 -9.51
CA LEU A 59 -6.91 9.37 -8.24
C LEU A 59 -6.54 10.27 -7.07
N ASN A 60 -5.26 10.65 -6.95
CA ASN A 60 -4.80 11.54 -5.90
C ASN A 60 -5.54 12.88 -5.98
N LYS A 61 -5.64 13.46 -7.19
CA LYS A 61 -6.37 14.72 -7.42
C LYS A 61 -7.85 14.60 -7.03
N PHE A 62 -8.48 13.47 -7.36
CA PHE A 62 -9.88 13.20 -7.01
C PHE A 62 -10.08 13.04 -5.50
N THR A 63 -9.27 12.20 -4.85
CA THR A 63 -9.36 11.95 -3.41
C THR A 63 -9.13 13.22 -2.60
N LEU A 64 -8.08 13.99 -2.92
CA LEU A 64 -7.79 15.26 -2.24
C LEU A 64 -8.94 16.25 -2.37
N LYS A 65 -9.51 16.38 -3.59
CA LYS A 65 -10.69 17.24 -3.79
C LYS A 65 -11.88 16.81 -2.93
N ILE A 66 -12.15 15.51 -2.81
CA ILE A 66 -13.29 15.05 -1.99
C ILE A 66 -13.06 15.36 -0.51
N ILE A 67 -11.84 15.18 -0.01
CA ILE A 67 -11.49 15.51 1.39
C ILE A 67 -11.66 17.02 1.64
N ASP A 68 -11.23 17.87 0.70
CA ASP A 68 -11.40 19.33 0.78
C ASP A 68 -12.87 19.78 0.83
N PHE A 69 -13.81 18.92 0.44
CA PHE A 69 -15.26 19.20 0.48
C PHE A 69 -16.02 18.13 1.28
N PRO A 70 -15.93 18.11 2.63
CA PRO A 70 -16.53 17.09 3.49
C PRO A 70 -18.05 16.94 3.34
N GLN A 71 -18.73 18.03 2.94
CA GLN A 71 -20.18 18.04 2.69
C GLN A 71 -20.57 17.17 1.47
N ILE A 72 -19.64 17.00 0.52
CA ILE A 72 -19.84 16.17 -0.67
C ILE A 72 -19.51 14.70 -0.35
N LEU A 73 -18.59 14.44 0.58
CA LEU A 73 -18.16 13.10 0.93
C LEU A 73 -19.32 12.19 1.34
N SER A 74 -20.19 12.62 2.25
CA SER A 74 -21.33 11.79 2.69
C SER A 74 -22.31 11.49 1.56
N SER A 75 -22.63 12.49 0.72
CA SER A 75 -23.48 12.31 -0.46
C SER A 75 -22.83 11.38 -1.49
N PHE A 76 -21.53 11.54 -1.71
CA PHE A 76 -20.75 10.70 -2.61
C PHE A 76 -20.75 9.25 -2.11
N MET A 77 -20.38 9.00 -0.86
CA MET A 77 -20.33 7.65 -0.29
C MET A 77 -21.68 6.94 -0.29
N ASN A 78 -22.79 7.68 -0.19
CA ASN A 78 -24.13 7.11 -0.23
C ASN A 78 -24.62 6.76 -1.64
N GLN A 79 -24.16 7.49 -2.66
CA GLN A 79 -24.66 7.36 -4.04
C GLN A 79 -23.70 6.62 -4.97
N CYS A 80 -22.44 6.48 -4.58
CA CYS A 80 -21.42 5.89 -5.44
C CYS A 80 -21.51 4.37 -5.49
N LYS A 81 -21.17 3.80 -6.67
CA LYS A 81 -21.00 2.35 -6.81
C LYS A 81 -19.88 1.87 -5.87
N GLU A 82 -19.98 0.62 -5.44
CA GLU A 82 -19.07 0.04 -4.45
C GLU A 82 -17.61 0.09 -4.89
N GLU A 83 -17.32 -0.11 -6.17
CA GLU A 83 -15.97 -0.10 -6.71
C GLU A 83 -15.27 1.26 -6.54
N TYR A 84 -16.01 2.36 -6.64
CA TYR A 84 -15.47 3.70 -6.42
C TYR A 84 -15.23 3.98 -4.94
N LYS A 85 -16.03 3.40 -4.04
CA LYS A 85 -15.77 3.49 -2.59
C LYS A 85 -14.48 2.76 -2.24
N VAL A 86 -14.30 1.55 -2.79
CA VAL A 86 -13.07 0.76 -2.65
C VAL A 86 -11.86 1.57 -3.12
N ILE A 87 -11.93 2.15 -4.32
CA ILE A 87 -10.85 2.99 -4.86
C ILE A 87 -10.59 4.21 -3.98
N PHE A 88 -11.64 4.90 -3.55
CA PHE A 88 -11.53 6.10 -2.74
C PHE A 88 -10.85 5.82 -1.39
N HIS A 89 -11.35 4.84 -0.63
CA HIS A 89 -10.81 4.50 0.69
C HIS A 89 -9.39 3.92 0.62
N ALA A 90 -9.12 3.05 -0.37
CA ALA A 90 -7.77 2.53 -0.58
C ALA A 90 -6.78 3.65 -0.94
N ASN A 91 -7.19 4.61 -1.79
CA ASN A 91 -6.33 5.74 -2.12
C ASN A 91 -6.19 6.75 -0.98
N LEU A 92 -7.24 6.92 -0.16
CA LEU A 92 -7.23 7.78 1.02
C LEU A 92 -6.13 7.34 1.99
N ILE A 93 -6.20 6.09 2.47
CA ILE A 93 -5.19 5.58 3.41
C ILE A 93 -3.80 5.56 2.76
N LYS A 94 -3.69 5.26 1.45
CA LYS A 94 -2.43 5.36 0.71
C LYS A 94 -1.80 6.74 0.82
N LEU A 95 -2.58 7.81 0.65
CA LEU A 95 -2.08 9.18 0.74
C LEU A 95 -1.51 9.51 2.12
N TYR A 96 -2.19 9.08 3.19
CA TYR A 96 -1.68 9.28 4.56
C TYR A 96 -0.40 8.47 4.82
N ILE A 97 -0.30 7.24 4.30
CA ILE A 97 0.94 6.45 4.38
C ILE A 97 2.04 7.15 3.58
N ASP A 98 1.78 7.57 2.34
CA ASP A 98 2.75 8.22 1.45
C ASP A 98 3.35 9.50 2.07
N ASN A 99 2.52 10.27 2.78
CA ASN A 99 2.88 11.55 3.42
C ASN A 99 3.39 11.41 4.86
N ASP A 100 3.62 10.18 5.35
CA ASP A 100 4.07 9.93 6.73
C ASP A 100 3.11 10.52 7.79
N SER A 101 1.81 10.58 7.50
CA SER A 101 0.78 11.22 8.32
C SER A 101 -0.30 10.25 8.79
N ILE A 102 -0.01 8.95 8.88
CA ILE A 102 -1.00 7.93 9.27
C ILE A 102 -1.60 8.17 10.67
N SER A 103 -0.91 8.89 11.55
CA SER A 103 -1.48 9.36 12.81
C SER A 103 -2.72 10.22 12.63
N ASP A 104 -2.69 11.10 11.64
CA ASP A 104 -3.75 12.07 11.38
C ASP A 104 -4.95 11.35 10.77
N TYR A 105 -4.70 10.33 9.95
CA TYR A 105 -5.75 9.44 9.44
C TYR A 105 -6.61 8.86 10.58
N PHE A 106 -5.99 8.30 11.62
CA PHE A 106 -6.75 7.73 12.74
C PHE A 106 -7.43 8.79 13.60
N LYS A 107 -6.86 10.00 13.73
CA LYS A 107 -7.47 11.10 14.48
C LYS A 107 -8.67 11.73 13.78
N GLU A 108 -8.63 11.77 12.45
CA GLU A 108 -9.62 12.48 11.61
C GLU A 108 -10.76 11.58 11.13
N ASN A 109 -10.65 10.25 11.30
CA ASN A 109 -11.67 9.30 10.83
C ASN A 109 -12.56 8.77 11.95
N THR A 110 -13.80 8.47 11.58
CA THR A 110 -14.76 7.79 12.46
C THR A 110 -14.51 6.27 12.46
N LYS A 111 -15.02 5.58 13.48
CA LYS A 111 -15.00 4.12 13.55
C LYS A 111 -15.55 3.46 12.28
N GLU A 112 -16.68 3.97 11.78
CA GLU A 112 -17.31 3.48 10.55
C GLU A 112 -16.38 3.59 9.33
N ASN A 113 -15.66 4.71 9.19
CA ASN A 113 -14.69 4.88 8.11
C ASN A 113 -13.48 3.94 8.23
N ILE A 114 -13.05 3.64 9.45
CA ILE A 114 -11.96 2.70 9.72
C ILE A 114 -12.40 1.27 9.38
N GLU A 115 -13.59 0.86 9.83
CA GLU A 115 -14.18 -0.45 9.50
C GLU A 115 -14.32 -0.64 7.99
N LEU A 116 -14.84 0.38 7.29
CA LEU A 116 -14.92 0.38 5.84
C LEU A 116 -13.54 0.26 5.19
N THR A 117 -12.53 0.96 5.72
CA THR A 117 -11.17 0.88 5.18
C THR A 117 -10.58 -0.52 5.36
N ILE A 118 -10.82 -1.17 6.49
CA ILE A 118 -10.41 -2.56 6.75
C ILE A 118 -11.05 -3.51 5.71
N GLU A 119 -12.34 -3.37 5.43
CA GLU A 119 -13.05 -4.16 4.43
C GLU A 119 -12.51 -3.94 3.01
N VAL A 120 -12.26 -2.68 2.65
CA VAL A 120 -11.67 -2.27 1.37
C VAL A 120 -10.28 -2.87 1.19
N LEU A 121 -9.43 -2.83 2.22
CA LEU A 121 -8.09 -3.42 2.18
C LEU A 121 -8.14 -4.93 1.96
N LYS A 122 -9.08 -5.64 2.62
CA LYS A 122 -9.32 -7.07 2.35
C LYS A 122 -9.75 -7.31 0.91
N THR A 123 -10.64 -6.46 0.38
CA THR A 123 -11.15 -6.53 -1.00
C THR A 123 -10.02 -6.42 -2.03
N ILE A 124 -9.06 -5.52 -1.83
CA ILE A 124 -7.88 -5.38 -2.69
C ILE A 124 -6.72 -6.32 -2.32
N LYS A 125 -6.98 -7.34 -1.50
CA LYS A 125 -6.01 -8.38 -1.06
C LYS A 125 -4.80 -7.82 -0.28
N GLN A 126 -4.98 -6.74 0.45
CA GLN A 126 -4.01 -6.18 1.41
C GLN A 126 -4.34 -6.63 2.84
N ILE A 127 -4.32 -7.95 3.07
CA ILE A 127 -4.74 -8.57 4.34
C ILE A 127 -3.85 -8.10 5.50
N ASP A 128 -2.53 -8.16 5.34
CA ASP A 128 -1.58 -7.76 6.39
C ASP A 128 -1.75 -6.28 6.79
N LEU A 129 -2.03 -5.39 5.83
CA LEU A 129 -2.30 -3.98 6.11
C LEU A 129 -3.66 -3.79 6.79
N SER A 130 -4.69 -4.53 6.37
CA SER A 130 -6.00 -4.55 7.02
C SER A 130 -5.85 -4.91 8.51
N ASP A 131 -5.10 -5.96 8.82
CA ASP A 131 -4.90 -6.42 10.20
C ASP A 131 -4.09 -5.41 11.01
N LEU A 132 -3.10 -4.76 10.39
CA LEU A 132 -2.35 -3.68 11.01
C LEU A 132 -3.26 -2.49 11.35
N VAL A 133 -4.08 -2.02 10.40
CA VAL A 133 -5.05 -0.94 10.61
C VAL A 133 -6.01 -1.27 11.75
N ASN A 134 -6.57 -2.49 11.75
CA ASN A 134 -7.51 -2.92 12.78
C ASN A 134 -6.88 -2.89 14.18
N ARG A 135 -5.71 -3.52 14.34
CA ARG A 135 -5.00 -3.53 15.62
C ARG A 135 -4.59 -2.14 16.07
N THR A 136 -4.13 -1.29 15.15
CA THR A 136 -3.75 0.08 15.46
C THR A 136 -4.95 0.90 15.93
N TRP A 137 -6.12 0.72 15.31
CA TRP A 137 -7.36 1.35 15.75
C TRP A 137 -7.82 0.87 17.13
N GLU A 138 -7.81 -0.43 17.39
CA GLU A 138 -8.15 -0.99 18.70
C GLU A 138 -7.26 -0.41 19.81
N LEU A 139 -5.96 -0.28 19.55
CA LEU A 139 -5.04 0.35 20.48
C LEU A 139 -5.39 1.83 20.69
N TYR A 140 -5.66 2.58 19.63
CA TYR A 140 -6.01 4.00 19.70
C TYR A 140 -7.26 4.24 20.57
N GLU A 141 -8.30 3.41 20.40
CA GLU A 141 -9.52 3.45 21.20
C GLU A 141 -9.27 3.08 22.66
N GLN A 142 -8.47 2.04 22.93
CA GLN A 142 -8.16 1.58 24.30
C GLN A 142 -7.37 2.60 25.12
N ASN A 143 -6.56 3.42 24.46
CA ASN A 143 -5.68 4.40 25.12
C ASN A 143 -6.26 5.81 25.09
N TYR A 144 -7.58 5.97 25.04
CA TYR A 144 -8.28 7.26 25.06
C TYR A 144 -7.75 8.26 24.03
N HIS A 145 -7.34 7.78 22.85
CA HIS A 145 -6.81 8.59 21.76
C HIS A 145 -5.41 9.21 22.01
N GLU A 146 -4.64 8.71 22.98
CA GLU A 146 -3.33 9.27 23.36
C GLU A 146 -2.11 8.53 22.76
N ILE A 147 -2.30 7.72 21.72
CA ILE A 147 -1.19 6.97 21.09
C ILE A 147 -0.39 7.86 20.14
N ASP A 148 0.93 7.87 20.33
CA ASP A 148 1.88 8.28 19.30
C ASP A 148 2.13 7.11 18.35
N PHE A 149 1.65 7.23 17.11
CA PHE A 149 1.68 6.14 16.15
C PHE A 149 3.08 5.99 15.57
N MET A 150 3.64 4.78 15.64
CA MET A 150 4.88 4.48 14.92
C MET A 150 4.60 4.36 13.42
N ASN A 151 4.76 5.48 12.70
CA ASN A 151 4.58 5.54 11.24
C ASN A 151 5.42 4.51 10.47
N ASN A 152 6.53 4.04 11.06
CA ASN A 152 7.47 3.10 10.46
C ASN A 152 6.84 1.77 10.01
N ASP A 153 5.82 1.26 10.70
CA ASP A 153 5.19 -0.01 10.31
C ASP A 153 4.35 0.13 9.04
N PHE A 154 3.73 1.29 8.86
CA PHE A 154 2.92 1.60 7.67
C PHE A 154 3.78 1.91 6.44
N MET A 155 5.01 2.40 6.61
CA MET A 155 5.96 2.67 5.52
C MET A 155 6.20 1.48 4.60
N TRP A 156 6.20 0.28 5.16
CA TRP A 156 6.39 -0.97 4.41
C TRP A 156 5.29 -1.23 3.37
N TYR A 157 4.15 -0.53 3.49
CA TYR A 157 2.99 -0.70 2.63
C TYR A 157 2.84 0.35 1.53
N LYS A 158 3.74 1.35 1.42
CA LYS A 158 3.71 2.35 0.34
C LYS A 158 3.60 1.72 -1.05
N PHE A 159 4.50 0.79 -1.36
CA PHE A 159 4.51 0.10 -2.66
C PHE A 159 3.44 -1.00 -2.79
N PRO A 160 3.26 -1.92 -1.82
CA PRO A 160 2.22 -2.95 -1.90
C PRO A 160 0.81 -2.40 -2.11
N LEU A 161 0.44 -1.36 -1.36
CA LEU A 161 -0.89 -0.76 -1.45
C LEU A 161 -1.12 -0.08 -2.81
N LYS A 162 -0.11 0.68 -3.29
CA LYS A 162 -0.14 1.28 -4.64
C LYS A 162 -0.39 0.23 -5.71
N ASN A 163 0.34 -0.88 -5.68
CA ASN A 163 0.22 -1.94 -6.69
C ASN A 163 -1.11 -2.68 -6.61
N ALA A 164 -1.60 -2.95 -5.39
CA ALA A 164 -2.88 -3.58 -5.18
C ALA A 164 -4.05 -2.72 -5.69
N LEU A 165 -4.00 -1.41 -5.45
CA LEU A 165 -4.97 -0.46 -5.96
C LEU A 165 -4.99 -0.44 -7.50
N LEU A 166 -3.82 -0.35 -8.13
CA LEU A 166 -3.70 -0.37 -9.59
C LEU A 166 -4.22 -1.67 -10.19
N LEU A 167 -3.88 -2.82 -9.57
CA LEU A 167 -4.38 -4.12 -9.99
C LEU A 167 -5.90 -4.19 -9.90
N TYR A 168 -6.47 -3.75 -8.77
CA TYR A 168 -7.93 -3.72 -8.57
C TYR A 168 -8.63 -2.88 -9.65
N ILE A 169 -8.11 -1.69 -9.94
CA ILE A 169 -8.67 -0.82 -11.00
C ILE A 169 -8.60 -1.53 -12.35
N ARG A 170 -7.44 -2.08 -12.71
CA ARG A 170 -7.22 -2.77 -13.98
C ARG A 170 -8.08 -4.03 -14.15
N GLU A 171 -8.39 -4.73 -13.06
CA GLU A 171 -9.28 -5.90 -13.05
C GLU A 171 -10.76 -5.54 -13.13
N ASN A 172 -11.14 -4.32 -12.72
CA ASN A 172 -12.54 -3.87 -12.68
C ASN A 172 -12.87 -2.78 -13.70
N VAL A 173 -12.00 -2.51 -14.69
CA VAL A 173 -12.19 -1.42 -15.66
C VAL A 173 -13.57 -1.46 -16.34
N GLU A 174 -14.03 -2.66 -16.69
CA GLU A 174 -15.31 -2.88 -17.36
C GLU A 174 -16.53 -2.49 -16.52
N LYS A 175 -16.40 -2.48 -15.17
CA LYS A 175 -17.48 -2.13 -14.24
C LYS A 175 -17.68 -0.61 -14.08
N PHE A 176 -16.72 0.18 -14.57
CA PHE A 176 -16.79 1.64 -14.53
C PHE A 176 -17.54 2.24 -15.74
N ASN A 177 -17.97 1.41 -16.70
CA ASN A 177 -18.90 1.78 -17.77
C ASN A 177 -20.37 1.62 -17.32
#